data_AF-A0A6U3UKU7-F1
#
_entry.id   AF-A0A6U3UKU7-F1
#
_cell.length_a   1.000
_cell.length_b   1.000
_cell.length_c   1.000
_cell.angle_alpha   90.00
_cell.angle_beta   90.00
_cell.angle_gamma   90.00
#
_symmetry.space_group_name_H-M   'P 1'
#
loop_
_entity.id
_entity.type
_entity.pdbx_description
1 polymer ?
#
loop_
_entity_poly.entity_id
_entity_poly.type
_entity_poly.pdbx_seq_one_letter_code
_entity_poly.pdbx_strand_id
1 'polypeptide(L)'
;SDVMKVDLLQDKSNTEISDMWMTYHEGKEKVHGIVMDGKKGRNLLSKAAQCPFFIQPVFRGEGHFMIVSQFQTPNYFLLALLEDYKMDPAAAQPILTVSVFDDLAETKDVVLLRCDIINRGIEDDEGYKLCQNLINDYLEFEGVHMFNKKPDAFDFDEFVKEKEQKWNE
;
A
#
# COMPACT_ATOMS: atom_id res chain seq x y z
N SER A 1 -12.59 9.91 -11.33
CA SER A 1 -11.28 10.14 -10.69
C SER A 1 -11.21 11.63 -10.37
N ASP A 2 -11.65 12.01 -9.16
CA ASP A 2 -11.89 13.43 -8.79
C ASP A 2 -10.76 14.05 -7.97
N VAL A 3 -9.69 13.31 -7.68
CA VAL A 3 -8.60 13.76 -6.81
C VAL A 3 -7.55 14.56 -7.59
N MET A 4 -7.40 14.31 -8.90
CA MET A 4 -6.37 14.95 -9.70
C MET A 4 -6.82 15.11 -11.15
N LYS A 5 -6.91 16.36 -11.61
CA LYS A 5 -7.16 16.66 -13.03
C LYS A 5 -5.83 16.64 -13.76
N VAL A 6 -5.50 15.49 -14.36
CA VAL A 6 -4.24 15.25 -15.08
C VAL A 6 -3.95 16.34 -16.12
N ASP A 7 -4.98 16.91 -16.75
CA ASP A 7 -4.86 18.02 -17.69
C ASP A 7 -4.21 19.28 -17.09
N LEU A 8 -4.39 19.52 -15.79
CA LEU A 8 -3.81 20.67 -15.08
C LEU A 8 -2.34 20.47 -14.66
N LEU A 9 -1.76 19.30 -14.96
CA LEU A 9 -0.39 18.93 -14.59
C LEU A 9 0.54 18.79 -15.80
N GLN A 10 0.01 18.97 -17.02
CA GLN A 10 0.75 18.76 -18.27
C GLN A 10 1.98 19.67 -18.41
N ASP A 11 1.88 20.91 -17.95
CA ASP A 11 2.94 21.93 -18.00
C ASP A 11 3.93 21.87 -16.83
N LYS A 12 3.66 21.02 -15.83
CA LYS A 12 4.46 20.93 -14.61
C LYS A 12 5.60 19.91 -14.71
N SER A 13 6.69 20.18 -14.01
CA SER A 13 7.78 19.24 -13.77
C SER A 13 7.37 18.17 -12.76
N ASN A 14 8.15 17.08 -12.71
CA ASN A 14 7.94 16.01 -11.74
C ASN A 14 8.05 16.50 -10.28
N THR A 15 9.00 17.40 -9.99
CA THR A 15 9.17 18.01 -8.68
C THR A 15 7.96 18.84 -8.29
N GLU A 16 7.47 19.71 -9.18
CA GLU A 16 6.27 20.52 -8.90
C GLU A 16 5.02 19.65 -8.66
N ILE A 17 4.84 18.59 -9.44
CA ILE A 17 3.74 17.64 -9.26
C ILE A 17 3.85 16.94 -7.90
N SER A 18 5.06 16.51 -7.53
CA SER A 18 5.35 15.85 -6.25
C SER A 18 5.05 16.79 -5.09
N ASP A 19 5.54 18.02 -5.13
CA ASP A 19 5.32 19.03 -4.10
C ASP A 19 3.83 19.34 -3.95
N MET A 20 3.11 19.54 -5.06
CA MET A 20 1.66 19.76 -5.02
C MET A 20 0.91 18.59 -4.38
N TRP A 21 1.30 17.35 -4.68
CA TRP A 21 0.68 16.16 -4.11
C TRP A 21 0.91 16.06 -2.60
N MET A 22 2.15 16.32 -2.16
CA MET A 22 2.51 16.31 -0.75
C MET A 22 1.81 17.43 0.01
N THR A 23 1.84 18.68 -0.50
CA THR A 23 1.12 19.81 0.10
C THR A 23 -0.39 19.60 0.14
N TYR A 24 -0.99 18.93 -0.85
CA TYR A 24 -2.41 18.61 -0.80
C TYR A 24 -2.77 17.64 0.33
N HIS A 25 -1.87 16.74 0.73
CA HIS A 25 -2.10 15.80 1.83
C HIS A 25 -1.59 16.27 3.18
N GLU A 26 -0.75 17.30 3.21
CA GLU A 26 -0.19 17.87 4.42
C GLU A 26 -1.31 18.29 5.40
N GLY A 27 -1.21 17.82 6.65
CA GLY A 27 -2.15 18.14 7.72
C GLY A 27 -3.52 17.46 7.63
N LYS A 28 -3.76 16.57 6.65
CA LYS A 28 -4.97 15.75 6.63
C LYS A 28 -4.84 14.59 7.60
N GLU A 29 -5.93 14.33 8.32
CA GLU A 29 -6.06 13.11 9.12
C GLU A 29 -6.55 11.97 8.23
N LYS A 30 -6.03 10.76 8.43
CA LYS A 30 -6.50 9.51 7.80
C LYS A 30 -6.35 9.43 6.28
N VAL A 31 -5.68 10.39 5.66
CA VAL A 31 -5.41 10.39 4.23
C VAL A 31 -3.98 10.84 3.98
N HIS A 32 -3.16 9.93 3.46
CA HIS A 32 -1.73 10.18 3.23
C HIS A 32 -1.39 10.11 1.74
N GLY A 33 -0.57 11.05 1.28
CA GLY A 33 -0.01 11.06 -0.07
C GLY A 33 1.40 10.47 -0.07
N ILE A 34 1.68 9.61 -1.05
CA ILE A 34 3.04 9.10 -1.31
C ILE A 34 3.38 9.37 -2.78
N VAL A 35 4.64 9.72 -3.03
CA VAL A 35 5.20 9.93 -4.38
C VAL A 35 6.23 8.85 -4.66
N MET A 36 6.23 8.32 -5.88
CA MET A 36 7.20 7.32 -6.35
C MET A 36 7.67 7.65 -7.76
N ASP A 37 8.89 7.20 -8.09
CA ASP A 37 9.34 7.22 -9.49
C ASP A 37 8.44 6.35 -10.38
N GLY A 38 8.28 6.79 -11.63
CA GLY A 38 7.35 6.18 -12.58
C GLY A 38 7.66 4.71 -12.83
N LYS A 39 8.94 4.38 -12.96
CA LYS A 39 9.39 3.00 -13.19
C LYS A 39 9.04 2.07 -12.01
N LYS A 40 9.32 2.46 -10.77
CA LYS A 40 8.98 1.66 -9.58
C LYS A 40 7.47 1.53 -9.42
N GLY A 41 6.70 2.60 -9.65
CA GLY A 41 5.24 2.54 -9.50
C GLY A 41 4.59 1.58 -10.51
N ARG A 42 5.06 1.58 -11.76
CA ARG A 42 4.60 0.59 -12.76
C ARG A 42 5.05 -0.83 -12.42
N ASN A 43 6.24 -1.00 -11.86
CA ASN A 43 6.72 -2.31 -11.39
C ASN A 43 5.86 -2.82 -10.22
N LEU A 44 5.51 -1.96 -9.26
CA LEU A 44 4.57 -2.25 -8.18
C LEU A 44 3.24 -2.77 -8.74
N LEU A 45 2.62 -2.07 -9.69
CA LEU A 45 1.36 -2.50 -10.32
C LEU A 45 1.48 -3.84 -11.04
N SER A 46 2.54 -4.03 -11.81
CA SER A 46 2.80 -5.29 -12.53
C SER A 46 2.95 -6.49 -11.59
N LYS A 47 3.69 -6.31 -10.48
CA LYS A 47 3.87 -7.34 -9.46
C LYS A 47 2.58 -7.62 -8.70
N ALA A 48 1.82 -6.58 -8.37
CA ALA A 48 0.52 -6.69 -7.70
C ALA A 48 -0.51 -7.44 -8.55
N ALA A 49 -0.55 -7.19 -9.86
CA ALA A 49 -1.41 -7.94 -10.76
C ALA A 49 -1.07 -9.45 -10.80
N GLN A 50 0.22 -9.80 -10.66
CA GLN A 50 0.68 -11.20 -10.69
C GLN A 50 0.53 -11.93 -9.34
N CYS A 51 0.64 -11.19 -8.24
CA CYS A 51 0.65 -11.67 -6.87
C CYS A 51 -0.30 -10.79 -6.04
N PRO A 52 -1.62 -10.99 -6.15
CA PRO A 52 -2.60 -10.02 -5.66
C PRO A 52 -2.82 -10.05 -4.16
N PHE A 53 -2.25 -11.01 -3.41
CA PHE A 53 -2.47 -11.11 -1.98
C PHE A 53 -1.18 -10.94 -1.20
N PHE A 54 -1.20 -10.24 -0.07
CA PHE A 54 -0.10 -10.31 0.88
C PHE A 54 -0.59 -10.03 2.29
N ILE A 55 0.25 -10.28 3.29
CA ILE A 55 -0.08 -10.08 4.70
C ILE A 55 0.93 -9.18 5.38
N GLN A 56 0.49 -8.40 6.35
CA GLN A 56 1.33 -7.48 7.10
C GLN A 56 0.91 -7.49 8.58
N PRO A 57 1.84 -7.71 9.53
CA PRO A 57 1.53 -7.55 10.94
C PRO A 57 1.49 -6.07 11.33
N VAL A 58 0.58 -5.73 12.24
CA VAL A 58 0.58 -4.47 13.00
C VAL A 58 0.82 -4.81 14.46
N PHE A 59 1.93 -4.34 15.02
CA PHE A 59 2.35 -4.67 16.38
C PHE A 59 1.83 -3.64 17.38
N ARG A 60 1.27 -4.13 18.49
CA ARG A 60 0.79 -3.34 19.63
C ARG A 60 1.12 -4.05 20.93
N GLY A 61 1.89 -3.39 21.81
CA GLY A 61 2.33 -4.01 23.07
C GLY A 61 3.15 -5.27 22.80
N GLU A 62 2.79 -6.39 23.45
CA GLU A 62 3.45 -7.70 23.29
C GLU A 62 2.84 -8.57 22.18
N GLY A 63 1.91 -8.03 21.38
CA GLY A 63 1.19 -8.79 20.37
C GLY A 63 1.11 -8.08 19.02
N HIS A 64 0.48 -8.75 18.07
CA HIS A 64 0.17 -8.17 16.76
C HIS A 64 -1.16 -8.69 16.24
N PHE A 65 -1.75 -7.95 15.32
CA PHE A 65 -2.83 -8.46 14.47
C PHE A 65 -2.38 -8.43 13.02
N MET A 66 -2.97 -9.30 12.21
CA MET A 66 -2.60 -9.45 10.81
C MET A 66 -3.57 -8.71 9.91
N ILE A 67 -3.02 -7.97 8.95
CA ILE A 67 -3.73 -7.36 7.85
C ILE A 67 -3.50 -8.18 6.60
N VAL A 68 -4.55 -8.44 5.83
CA VAL A 68 -4.45 -8.94 4.47
C VAL A 68 -4.63 -7.78 3.51
N SER A 69 -3.76 -7.70 2.51
CA SER A 69 -3.88 -6.84 1.35
C SER A 69 -4.36 -7.66 0.16
N GLN A 70 -5.29 -7.09 -0.60
CA GLN A 70 -5.75 -7.64 -1.87
C GLN A 70 -5.66 -6.55 -2.94
N PHE A 71 -4.87 -6.80 -3.98
CA PHE A 71 -4.82 -5.94 -5.16
C PHE A 71 -6.07 -6.14 -6.03
N GLN A 72 -6.66 -5.02 -6.41
CA GLN A 72 -7.79 -4.89 -7.29
C GLN A 72 -7.33 -4.17 -8.55
N THR A 73 -7.39 -4.89 -9.66
CA THR A 73 -7.03 -4.35 -10.98
C THR A 73 -8.00 -3.22 -11.34
N PRO A 74 -7.52 -2.08 -11.86
CA PRO A 74 -6.15 -1.89 -12.35
C PRO A 74 -5.13 -1.37 -11.35
N ASN A 75 -5.54 -0.81 -10.20
CA ASN A 75 -4.65 0.14 -9.54
C ASN A 75 -4.90 0.41 -8.06
N TYR A 76 -5.60 -0.45 -7.31
CA TYR A 76 -5.79 -0.20 -5.89
C TYR A 76 -5.68 -1.45 -5.02
N PHE A 77 -5.32 -1.28 -3.75
CA PHE A 77 -5.29 -2.32 -2.74
C PHE A 77 -6.42 -2.10 -1.73
N LEU A 78 -7.08 -3.19 -1.36
CA LEU A 78 -7.97 -3.26 -0.20
C LEU A 78 -7.21 -3.94 0.93
N LEU A 79 -7.19 -3.32 2.11
CA LEU A 79 -6.57 -3.89 3.30
C LEU A 79 -7.63 -4.10 4.37
N ALA A 80 -7.69 -5.32 4.91
CA ALA A 80 -8.67 -5.72 5.92
C ALA A 80 -8.01 -6.59 7.01
N LEU A 81 -8.67 -6.75 8.15
CA LEU A 81 -8.23 -7.70 9.17
C LEU A 81 -8.23 -9.11 8.57
N LEU A 82 -7.12 -9.84 8.73
CA LEU A 82 -6.96 -11.19 8.19
C LEU A 82 -7.99 -12.16 8.80
N GLU A 83 -8.35 -11.98 10.08
CA GLU A 83 -9.34 -12.81 10.76
C GLU A 83 -10.74 -12.65 10.14
N ASP A 84 -11.19 -11.41 9.94
CA ASP A 84 -12.46 -11.11 9.27
C ASP A 84 -12.48 -11.66 7.84
N TYR A 85 -11.37 -11.49 7.10
CA TYR A 85 -11.25 -12.02 5.74
C TYR A 85 -11.31 -13.55 5.71
N LYS A 86 -10.70 -14.24 6.67
CA LYS A 86 -10.78 -15.70 6.78
C LYS A 86 -12.19 -16.18 7.12
N MET A 87 -12.95 -15.38 7.89
CA MET A 87 -14.32 -15.72 8.26
C MET A 87 -15.29 -15.55 7.09
N ASP A 88 -15.27 -14.40 6.42
CA ASP A 88 -16.07 -14.13 5.22
C ASP A 88 -15.41 -13.04 4.36
N PRO A 89 -14.71 -13.41 3.27
CA PRO A 89 -14.09 -12.44 2.36
C PRO A 89 -15.05 -11.42 1.75
N ALA A 90 -16.33 -11.78 1.56
CA ALA A 90 -17.32 -10.89 0.95
C ALA A 90 -17.87 -9.86 1.95
N ALA A 91 -17.83 -10.17 3.25
CA ALA A 91 -18.28 -9.27 4.30
C ALA A 91 -17.13 -8.44 4.91
N ALA A 92 -15.88 -8.89 4.77
CA ALA A 92 -14.70 -8.23 5.31
C ALA A 92 -14.58 -6.77 4.83
N GLN A 93 -14.75 -5.83 5.74
CA GLN A 93 -14.69 -4.40 5.43
C GLN A 93 -13.23 -3.91 5.37
N PRO A 94 -12.85 -3.16 4.31
CA PRO A 94 -11.53 -2.53 4.28
C PRO A 94 -11.34 -1.58 5.46
N ILE A 95 -10.21 -1.72 6.15
CA ILE A 95 -9.76 -0.75 7.16
C ILE A 95 -8.89 0.34 6.53
N LEU A 96 -8.23 0.03 5.41
CA LEU A 96 -7.35 0.92 4.66
C LEU A 96 -7.48 0.61 3.16
N THR A 97 -7.31 1.63 2.33
CA THR A 97 -7.13 1.45 0.88
C THR A 97 -5.91 2.20 0.38
N VAL A 98 -5.24 1.65 -0.64
CA VAL A 98 -4.12 2.31 -1.32
C VAL A 98 -4.46 2.41 -2.80
N SER A 99 -4.69 3.63 -3.29
CA SER A 99 -4.87 3.90 -4.72
C SER A 99 -3.53 4.30 -5.35
N VAL A 100 -3.26 3.80 -6.57
CA VAL A 100 -2.03 4.07 -7.33
C VAL A 100 -2.41 4.76 -8.64
N PHE A 101 -1.89 5.95 -8.89
CA PHE A 101 -2.14 6.75 -10.09
C PHE A 101 -0.87 6.78 -10.94
N ASP A 102 -0.87 6.06 -12.06
CA ASP A 102 0.28 5.92 -12.96
C ASP A 102 0.13 6.68 -14.29
N ASP A 103 -0.90 7.53 -14.42
CA ASP A 103 -1.16 8.36 -15.61
C ASP A 103 0.05 9.21 -16.04
N LEU A 104 0.91 9.59 -15.08
CA LEU A 104 2.08 10.44 -15.28
C LEU A 104 3.40 9.65 -15.30
N ALA A 105 3.35 8.32 -15.16
CA ALA A 105 4.54 7.50 -15.03
C ALA A 105 5.43 7.54 -16.27
N GLU A 106 4.84 7.52 -17.47
CA GLU A 106 5.60 7.51 -18.73
C GLU A 106 6.10 8.90 -19.14
N THR A 107 5.29 9.94 -18.91
CA THR A 107 5.55 11.29 -19.44
C THR A 107 6.32 12.16 -18.46
N LYS A 108 6.23 11.89 -17.16
CA LYS A 108 6.80 12.70 -16.09
C LYS A 108 7.64 11.88 -15.09
N ASP A 109 7.76 10.56 -15.27
CA ASP A 109 8.45 9.66 -14.35
C ASP A 109 7.97 9.80 -12.90
N VAL A 110 6.66 10.00 -12.71
CA VAL A 110 6.05 10.11 -11.37
C VAL A 110 4.78 9.27 -11.29
N VAL A 111 4.65 8.55 -10.18
CA VAL A 111 3.46 7.81 -9.77
C VAL A 111 3.03 8.34 -8.41
N LEU A 112 1.73 8.54 -8.24
CA LEU A 112 1.16 9.16 -7.06
C LEU A 112 0.28 8.14 -6.38
N LEU A 113 0.48 7.94 -5.08
CA LEU A 113 -0.30 7.00 -4.28
C LEU A 113 -1.07 7.76 -3.22
N ARG A 114 -2.31 7.33 -2.99
CA ARG A 114 -3.19 7.83 -1.93
C ARG A 114 -3.56 6.69 -0.99
N CYS A 115 -3.29 6.88 0.28
CA CYS A 115 -3.67 5.99 1.35
C CYS A 115 -4.86 6.57 2.11
N ASP A 116 -5.98 5.85 2.15
CA ASP A 116 -7.18 6.25 2.90
C ASP A 116 -7.41 5.26 4.04
N ILE A 117 -7.40 5.75 5.28
CA ILE A 117 -7.66 4.99 6.51
C ILE A 117 -9.14 5.15 6.87
N ILE A 118 -9.90 4.08 6.69
CA ILE A 118 -11.37 4.12 6.67
C ILE A 118 -11.95 3.79 8.05
N ASN A 119 -11.46 2.71 8.68
CA ASN A 119 -12.04 2.17 9.91
C ASN A 119 -11.20 2.54 11.15
N ARG A 120 -11.82 2.60 12.33
CA ARG A 120 -11.21 2.93 13.62
C ARG A 120 -10.41 1.80 14.26
N GLY A 121 -10.20 0.69 13.55
CA GLY A 121 -9.39 -0.44 14.05
C GLY A 121 -7.88 -0.18 14.00
N ILE A 122 -7.45 0.87 13.31
CA ILE A 122 -6.05 1.25 13.10
C ILE A 122 -5.84 2.74 13.36
N GLU A 123 -4.72 3.07 14.01
CA GLU A 123 -4.30 4.44 14.22
C GLU A 123 -3.73 5.05 12.93
N ASP A 124 -3.65 6.39 12.86
CA ASP A 124 -3.28 7.10 11.63
C ASP A 124 -1.85 6.80 11.18
N ASP A 125 -0.91 6.77 12.13
CA ASP A 125 0.50 6.46 11.92
C ASP A 125 0.73 4.99 11.56
N GLU A 126 0.02 4.07 12.23
CA GLU A 126 0.02 2.64 11.90
C GLU A 126 -0.47 2.40 10.47
N GLY A 127 -1.55 3.08 10.07
CA GLY A 127 -2.10 2.99 8.72
C GLY A 127 -1.13 3.52 7.66
N TYR A 128 -0.47 4.65 7.94
CA TYR A 128 0.55 5.17 7.04
C TYR A 128 1.78 4.24 6.95
N LYS A 129 2.24 3.68 8.08
CA LYS A 129 3.34 2.72 8.12
C LYS A 129 2.99 1.44 7.35
N LEU A 130 1.75 0.95 7.44
CA LEU A 130 1.27 -0.18 6.63
C LEU A 130 1.36 0.12 5.13
N CYS A 131 0.95 1.30 4.69
CA CYS A 131 1.07 1.72 3.30
C CYS A 131 2.52 1.66 2.80
N GLN A 132 3.44 2.24 3.56
CA GLN A 132 4.86 2.26 3.21
C GLN A 132 5.42 0.83 3.16
N ASN A 133 5.09 0.00 4.15
CA ASN A 133 5.49 -1.40 4.17
C ASN A 133 4.94 -2.18 2.99
N LEU A 134 3.68 -1.95 2.60
CA LEU A 134 3.03 -2.65 1.49
C LEU A 134 3.78 -2.34 0.20
N ILE A 135 4.04 -1.07 -0.04
CA ILE A 135 4.82 -0.60 -1.18
C ILE A 135 6.19 -1.27 -1.20
N ASN A 136 6.93 -1.22 -0.09
CA ASN A 136 8.25 -1.80 0.02
C ASN A 136 8.25 -3.32 -0.24
N ASP A 137 7.26 -4.04 0.30
CA ASP A 137 7.12 -5.49 0.14
C ASP A 137 6.92 -5.89 -1.31
N TYR A 138 6.13 -5.14 -2.07
CA TYR A 138 6.00 -5.36 -3.51
C TYR A 138 7.21 -4.88 -4.31
N LEU A 139 7.96 -3.88 -3.84
CA LEU A 139 9.21 -3.48 -4.50
C LEU A 139 10.32 -4.54 -4.32
N GLU A 140 10.49 -5.11 -3.13
CA GLU A 140 11.43 -6.21 -2.84
C GLU A 140 10.95 -7.54 -3.44
N PHE A 141 9.63 -7.79 -3.38
CA PHE A 141 8.86 -8.85 -4.03
C PHE A 141 9.14 -10.30 -3.61
N GLU A 142 10.27 -10.62 -2.98
CA GLU A 142 10.59 -12.00 -2.60
C GLU A 142 9.52 -12.62 -1.69
N GLY A 143 9.21 -11.98 -0.56
CA GLY A 143 8.17 -12.44 0.37
C GLY A 143 6.79 -12.51 -0.28
N VAL A 144 6.41 -11.48 -1.05
CA VAL A 144 5.14 -11.42 -1.79
C VAL A 144 5.03 -12.58 -2.77
N HIS A 145 6.08 -12.83 -3.55
CA HIS A 145 6.10 -13.90 -4.53
C HIS A 145 6.00 -15.27 -3.88
N MET A 146 6.77 -15.51 -2.82
CA MET A 146 6.72 -16.74 -2.04
C MET A 146 5.32 -16.99 -1.48
N PHE A 147 4.71 -15.97 -0.86
CA PHE A 147 3.35 -16.07 -0.33
C PHE A 147 2.31 -16.47 -1.40
N ASN A 148 2.38 -15.87 -2.59
CA ASN A 148 1.39 -16.11 -3.65
C ASN A 148 1.64 -17.37 -4.48
N LYS A 149 2.90 -17.77 -4.67
CA LYS A 149 3.28 -18.81 -5.64
C LYS A 149 3.86 -20.06 -5.00
N LYS A 150 4.33 -19.97 -3.77
CA LYS A 150 4.95 -21.07 -3.01
C LYS A 150 4.53 -21.02 -1.53
N PRO A 151 3.22 -21.03 -1.21
CA PRO A 151 2.74 -20.86 0.16
C PRO A 151 3.31 -21.90 1.15
N ASP A 152 3.54 -23.14 0.69
CA ASP A 152 4.14 -24.20 1.52
C ASP A 152 5.59 -23.93 1.95
N ALA A 153 6.28 -23.02 1.24
CA ALA A 153 7.66 -22.62 1.53
C ALA A 153 7.73 -21.20 2.15
N PHE A 154 6.59 -20.58 2.44
CA PHE A 154 6.55 -19.28 3.10
C PHE A 154 6.59 -19.50 4.62
N ASP A 155 7.71 -19.14 5.25
CA ASP A 155 7.84 -19.19 6.71
C ASP A 155 7.17 -17.96 7.34
N PHE A 156 5.96 -18.18 7.87
CA PHE A 156 5.17 -17.12 8.49
C PHE A 156 5.81 -16.59 9.79
N ASP A 157 6.39 -17.47 10.59
CA ASP A 157 6.94 -17.11 11.90
C ASP A 157 8.22 -16.29 11.74
N GLU A 158 9.09 -16.69 10.80
CA GLU A 158 10.28 -15.93 10.42
C GLU A 158 9.88 -14.55 9.86
N PHE A 159 8.90 -14.51 8.95
CA PHE A 159 8.39 -13.26 8.38
C PHE A 159 7.89 -12.28 9.44
N VAL A 160 7.05 -12.72 10.39
CA VAL A 160 6.53 -11.86 11.46
C VAL A 160 7.67 -11.34 12.34
N LYS A 161 8.64 -12.20 12.68
CA LYS A 161 9.80 -11.80 13.49
C LYS A 161 10.66 -10.74 12.80
N GLU A 162 10.91 -10.86 11.50
CA GLU A 162 11.62 -9.84 10.73
C GLU A 162 10.86 -8.51 10.69
N LYS A 163 9.53 -8.56 10.54
CA LYS A 163 8.67 -7.37 10.54
C LYS A 163 8.64 -6.67 11.89
N GLU A 164 8.67 -7.41 12.99
CA GLU A 164 8.68 -6.86 14.34
C GLU A 164 9.94 -6.02 14.60
N GLN A 165 11.10 -6.48 14.13
CA GLN A 165 12.36 -5.75 14.26
C GLN A 165 12.29 -4.40 13.55
N LYS A 166 11.83 -4.39 12.29
CA LYS A 166 11.65 -3.17 11.48
C LYS A 166 10.50 -2.28 11.98
N TRP A 167 9.56 -2.82 12.75
CA TRP A 167 8.44 -2.05 13.29
C TRP A 167 8.85 -1.13 14.44
N ASN A 168 9.86 -1.51 15.21
CA ASN A 168 10.33 -0.76 16.38
C ASN A 168 11.46 0.24 16.06
N GLU A 169 11.98 0.20 14.83
CA GLU A 169 12.89 1.21 14.25
C GLU A 169 12.11 2.45 13.75
#